data_AF-A0A2R6ALY3-F1
#
_entry.id   AF-A0A2R6ALY3-F1
#
_cell.length_a   1.000
_cell.length_b   1.000
_cell.length_c   1.000
_cell.angle_alpha   90.00
_cell.angle_beta   90.00
_cell.angle_gamma   90.00
#
_symmetry.space_group_name_H-M   'P 1'
#
loop_
_entity.id
_entity.type
_entity.pdbx_description
1 polymer ?
#
loop_
_entity_poly.entity_id
_entity_poly.type
_entity_poly.pdbx_seq_one_letter_code
_entity_poly.pdbx_strand_id
1 'polypeptide(L)'
;IATGHNKDDEAQTILMNVLRGDLERILRLNNISEEFIPRIKPLRRISEREIAMYAYLKGYKFQINECPYSHDAIRDKVRDVLEQVSTQINGVYDALLNFQDKLVNYITIHQVTLNKCIYCGKPTSPKSKICKPCEYKLEFTKKINYIHSNESL
;
A
#
# COMPACT_ATOMS: atom_id res chain seq x y z
N ILE A 1 -12.74 -0.67 6.74
CA ILE A 1 -11.65 -1.66 6.93
C ILE A 1 -10.50 -0.96 7.65
N ALA A 2 -10.11 -1.44 8.84
CA ALA A 2 -8.91 -0.97 9.51
C ALA A 2 -7.71 -1.84 9.10
N THR A 3 -6.54 -1.22 8.90
CA THR A 3 -5.30 -1.94 8.57
C THR A 3 -4.20 -1.62 9.59
N GLY A 4 -3.23 -2.51 9.73
CA GLY A 4 -2.16 -2.42 10.72
C GLY A 4 -0.96 -1.53 10.34
N HIS A 5 -1.05 -0.76 9.25
CA HIS A 5 0.05 0.11 8.81
C HIS A 5 0.41 1.13 9.88
N ASN A 6 1.69 1.17 10.25
CA ASN A 6 2.24 1.97 11.32
C ASN A 6 2.99 3.23 10.81
N LYS A 7 3.63 3.98 11.71
CA LYS A 7 4.38 5.19 11.36
C LYS A 7 5.54 4.92 10.41
N ASP A 8 6.30 3.86 10.65
CA ASP A 8 7.45 3.45 9.85
C ASP A 8 7.03 3.04 8.43
N ASP A 9 5.96 2.24 8.30
CA ASP A 9 5.36 1.84 7.02
C ASP A 9 4.97 3.04 6.16
N GLU A 10 4.34 4.04 6.78
CA GLU A 10 3.89 5.25 6.10
C GLU A 10 5.06 6.12 5.69
N ALA A 11 6.05 6.33 6.56
CA ALA A 11 7.25 7.10 6.23
C ALA A 11 8.03 6.47 5.07
N GLN A 12 8.22 5.15 5.10
CA GLN A 12 8.83 4.41 3.99
C GLN A 12 8.02 4.62 2.70
N THR A 13 6.70 4.45 2.76
CA THR A 13 5.83 4.61 1.59
C THR A 13 5.87 6.04 1.03
N ILE A 14 5.88 7.06 1.88
CA ILE A 14 6.01 8.47 1.49
C ILE A 14 7.33 8.68 0.76
N LEU A 15 8.45 8.28 1.37
CA LEU A 15 9.78 8.47 0.79
C LEU A 15 9.94 7.69 -0.53
N MET A 16 9.44 6.45 -0.60
CA MET A 16 9.42 5.68 -1.85
C MET A 16 8.68 6.41 -2.98
N ASN A 17 7.54 7.04 -2.68
CA ASN A 17 6.79 7.78 -3.69
C ASN A 17 7.47 9.10 -4.08
N VAL A 18 8.14 9.77 -3.14
CA VAL A 18 8.97 10.95 -3.43
C VAL A 18 10.11 10.58 -4.38
N LEU A 19 10.85 9.50 -4.08
CA LEU A 19 11.96 9.02 -4.92
C LEU A 19 11.52 8.60 -6.32
N ARG A 20 10.28 8.11 -6.46
CA ARG A 20 9.67 7.75 -7.76
C ARG A 20 9.08 8.96 -8.51
N GLY A 21 9.01 10.13 -7.88
CA GLY A 21 8.33 11.30 -8.43
C GLY A 21 6.81 11.13 -8.59
N ASP A 22 6.19 10.19 -7.87
CA ASP A 22 4.76 9.88 -8.00
C ASP A 22 3.93 10.75 -7.03
N LEU A 23 3.71 12.01 -7.43
CA LEU A 23 2.96 12.98 -6.64
C LEU A 23 1.50 12.56 -6.42
N GLU A 24 0.87 11.94 -7.41
CA GLU A 24 -0.51 11.45 -7.27
C GLU A 24 -0.65 10.45 -6.13
N ARG A 25 0.31 9.52 -5.97
CA ARG A 25 0.28 8.56 -4.86
C ARG A 25 0.49 9.20 -3.50
N ILE A 26 1.34 10.21 -3.41
CA ILE A 26 1.58 10.95 -2.15
C ILE A 26 0.28 11.60 -1.68
N LEU A 27 -0.51 12.15 -2.60
CA LEU A 27 -1.70 12.94 -2.27
C LEU A 27 -2.96 12.09 -1.95
N ARG A 28 -2.95 10.78 -2.18
CA ARG A 28 -4.14 9.90 -2.05
C ARG A 28 -4.65 9.64 -0.61
N LEU A 29 -4.08 10.27 0.41
CA LEU A 29 -4.46 10.06 1.82
C LEU A 29 -5.97 10.23 2.11
N ASN A 30 -6.62 11.20 1.45
CA ASN A 30 -8.01 11.60 1.75
C ASN A 30 -9.02 11.28 0.62
N ASN A 31 -8.64 10.45 -0.37
CA ASN A 31 -9.55 10.08 -1.45
C ASN A 31 -10.53 9.00 -0.99
N ILE A 32 -11.57 9.42 -0.28
CA ILE A 32 -12.74 8.60 0.04
C ILE A 32 -13.64 8.60 -1.20
N SER A 33 -13.78 7.43 -1.83
CA SER A 33 -14.73 7.20 -2.92
C SER A 33 -15.88 6.37 -2.37
N GLU A 34 -17.12 6.79 -2.64
CA GLU A 34 -18.33 6.08 -2.22
C GLU A 34 -18.43 4.66 -2.84
N GLU A 35 -17.72 4.41 -3.94
CA GLU A 35 -17.70 3.09 -4.58
C GLU A 35 -16.80 2.08 -3.86
N PHE A 36 -15.99 2.50 -2.89
CA PHE A 36 -15.10 1.64 -2.13
C PHE A 36 -15.40 1.66 -0.63
N ILE A 37 -15.17 0.52 0.03
CA ILE A 37 -15.23 0.45 1.49
C ILE A 37 -14.13 1.35 2.08
N PRO A 38 -14.45 2.30 2.97
CA PRO A 38 -13.47 3.18 3.57
C PRO A 38 -12.36 2.41 4.29
N ARG A 39 -11.11 2.86 4.12
CA ARG A 39 -9.94 2.29 4.80
C ARG A 39 -9.35 3.29 5.78
N ILE A 40 -9.05 2.82 6.98
CA ILE A 40 -8.39 3.61 8.03
C ILE A 40 -7.10 2.93 8.48
N LYS A 41 -6.16 3.75 8.97
CA LYS A 41 -4.87 3.32 9.51
C LYS A 41 -4.73 3.84 10.96
N PRO A 42 -5.34 3.16 11.95
CA PRO A 42 -5.36 3.66 13.33
C PRO A 42 -3.96 3.81 13.93
N LEU A 43 -3.00 3.03 13.46
CA LEU A 43 -1.62 2.99 13.98
C LEU A 43 -0.67 3.96 13.24
N ARG A 44 -1.17 4.78 12.30
CA ARG A 44 -0.36 5.65 11.44
C ARG A 44 0.65 6.54 12.20
N ARG A 45 0.37 6.91 13.45
CA ARG A 45 1.23 7.81 14.26
C ARG A 45 2.05 7.08 15.32
N ILE A 46 1.98 5.76 15.39
CA ILE A 46 2.69 4.94 16.39
C ILE A 46 3.80 4.16 15.68
N SER A 47 5.02 4.15 16.23
CA SER A 47 6.13 3.42 15.62
C SER A 47 5.97 1.90 15.71
N GLU A 48 6.61 1.19 14.80
CA GLU A 48 6.69 -0.27 14.83
C GLU A 48 7.24 -0.78 16.17
N ARG A 49 8.28 -0.11 16.71
CA ARG A 49 8.87 -0.45 18.01
C ARG A 49 7.88 -0.32 19.17
N GLU A 50 7.08 0.75 19.19
CA GLU A 50 6.04 0.93 20.22
C GLU A 50 4.94 -0.14 20.11
N ILE A 51 4.53 -0.47 18.88
CA ILE A 51 3.53 -1.52 18.62
C ILE A 51 4.07 -2.90 19.04
N ALA A 52 5.32 -3.21 18.68
CA ALA A 52 5.97 -4.46 19.05
C ALA A 52 6.12 -4.57 20.58
N MET A 53 6.53 -3.50 21.25
CA MET A 53 6.59 -3.46 22.72
C MET A 53 5.22 -3.70 23.34
N TYR A 54 4.17 -3.04 22.84
CA TYR A 54 2.80 -3.24 23.32
C TYR A 54 2.34 -4.69 23.13
N ALA A 55 2.57 -5.28 21.96
CA ALA A 55 2.21 -6.66 21.66
C ALA A 55 2.92 -7.65 22.57
N TYR A 56 4.22 -7.44 22.82
CA TYR A 56 5.01 -8.24 23.75
C TYR A 56 4.44 -8.19 25.18
N LEU A 57 4.18 -6.99 25.71
CA LEU A 57 3.63 -6.81 27.06
C LEU A 57 2.22 -7.41 27.22
N LYS A 58 1.44 -7.47 26.13
CA LYS A 58 0.12 -8.11 26.12
C LYS A 58 0.16 -9.62 25.90
N GLY A 59 1.33 -10.20 25.66
CA GLY A 59 1.47 -11.63 25.37
C GLY A 59 0.88 -12.03 24.02
N TYR A 60 0.79 -11.10 23.07
CA TYR A 60 0.36 -11.42 21.71
C TYR A 60 1.47 -12.20 20.98
N LYS A 61 1.06 -13.17 20.17
CA LYS A 61 1.98 -13.95 19.35
C LYS A 61 2.39 -13.15 18.12
N PHE A 62 3.69 -13.10 17.86
CA PHE A 62 4.23 -12.53 16.63
C PHE A 62 4.13 -13.53 15.48
N GLN A 63 3.90 -13.00 14.28
CA GLN A 63 4.04 -13.78 13.06
C GLN A 63 5.53 -14.00 12.79
N ILE A 64 5.93 -15.26 12.58
CA ILE A 64 7.34 -15.64 12.37
C ILE A 64 7.64 -15.79 10.87
N ASN A 65 6.63 -16.12 10.07
CA ASN A 65 6.80 -16.37 8.64
C ASN A 65 6.56 -15.11 7.83
N GLU A 66 7.58 -14.62 7.15
CA GLU A 66 7.46 -13.59 6.13
C GLU A 66 7.07 -14.21 4.77
N CYS A 67 6.57 -13.37 3.85
CA CYS A 67 6.31 -13.82 2.50
C CYS A 67 7.66 -14.07 1.79
N PRO A 68 7.91 -15.22 1.15
CA PRO A 68 9.18 -15.45 0.44
C PRO A 68 9.41 -14.48 -0.73
N TYR A 69 8.36 -13.75 -1.14
CA TYR A 69 8.39 -12.75 -2.19
C TYR A 69 8.30 -11.29 -1.67
N SER A 70 8.41 -11.04 -0.36
CA SER A 70 8.29 -9.66 0.18
C SER A 70 9.54 -8.80 0.02
N HIS A 71 10.66 -9.36 -0.43
CA HIS A 71 11.89 -8.61 -0.68
C HIS A 71 11.71 -7.66 -1.89
N ASP A 72 11.28 -6.43 -1.61
CA ASP A 72 11.27 -5.32 -2.56
C ASP A 72 12.56 -4.51 -2.37
N ALA A 73 13.44 -4.58 -3.37
CA ALA A 73 14.74 -3.92 -3.35
C ALA A 73 14.64 -2.42 -3.02
N ILE A 74 13.56 -1.73 -3.40
CA ILE A 74 13.40 -0.31 -3.09
C ILE A 74 12.96 -0.10 -1.64
N ARG A 75 11.98 -0.88 -1.15
CA ARG A 75 11.47 -0.71 0.21
C ARG A 75 12.55 -1.01 1.24
N ASP A 76 13.31 -2.09 1.04
CA ASP A 76 14.41 -2.46 1.91
C ASP A 76 15.46 -1.35 1.98
N LYS A 77 15.85 -0.78 0.83
CA LYS A 77 16.82 0.32 0.79
C LYS A 77 16.30 1.60 1.44
N VAL A 78 15.01 1.90 1.27
CA VAL A 78 14.38 3.05 1.91
C VAL A 78 14.33 2.87 3.43
N ARG A 79 14.03 1.67 3.92
CA ARG A 79 14.09 1.36 5.35
C ARG A 79 15.50 1.58 5.89
N ASP A 80 16.52 1.01 5.25
CA ASP A 80 17.93 1.15 5.67
C ASP A 80 18.33 2.64 5.77
N VAL A 81 17.95 3.45 4.78
CA VAL A 81 18.22 4.90 4.76
C VAL A 81 17.50 5.61 5.90
N LEU A 82 16.22 5.32 6.13
CA LEU A 82 15.45 5.96 7.20
C LEU A 82 15.99 5.60 8.58
N GLU A 83 16.38 4.35 8.80
CA GLU A 83 17.04 3.91 10.02
C GLU A 83 18.34 4.69 10.25
N GLN A 84 19.21 4.77 9.24
CA GLN A 84 20.47 5.52 9.32
C GLN A 84 20.24 7.00 9.63
N VAL A 85 19.35 7.66 8.89
CA VAL A 85 19.03 9.09 9.10
C VAL A 85 18.44 9.31 10.49
N SER A 86 17.60 8.39 10.98
CA SER A 86 16.97 8.52 12.30
C SER A 86 17.97 8.51 13.47
N THR A 87 19.17 7.95 13.27
CA THR A 87 20.25 8.01 14.28
C THR A 87 20.87 9.41 14.40
N GLN A 88 20.72 10.25 13.37
CA GLN A 88 21.30 11.59 13.30
C GLN A 88 20.24 12.69 13.44
N ILE A 89 19.01 12.43 13.01
CA ILE A 89 17.91 13.39 12.99
C ILE A 89 16.70 12.80 13.73
N ASN A 90 16.42 13.37 14.89
CA ASN A 90 15.25 13.01 15.69
C ASN A 90 13.95 13.41 14.96
N GLY A 91 12.96 12.53 14.96
CA GLY A 91 11.63 12.81 14.44
C GLY A 91 11.50 12.80 12.91
N VAL A 92 12.48 12.24 12.17
CA VAL A 92 12.43 12.16 10.70
C VAL A 92 11.15 11.50 10.17
N TYR A 93 10.68 10.44 10.83
CA TYR A 93 9.44 9.75 10.49
C TYR A 93 8.23 10.69 10.59
N ASP A 94 8.08 11.38 11.73
CA ASP A 94 7.00 12.33 11.95
C ASP A 94 7.09 13.53 10.99
N ALA A 95 8.30 13.97 10.63
CA ALA A 95 8.51 15.02 9.63
C ALA A 95 7.96 14.60 8.25
N LEU A 96 8.19 13.36 7.81
CA LEU A 96 7.67 12.84 6.54
C LEU A 96 6.14 12.75 6.54
N LEU A 97 5.55 12.26 7.63
CA LEU A 97 4.09 12.19 7.76
C LEU A 97 3.47 13.59 7.76
N ASN A 98 4.07 14.53 8.49
CA ASN A 98 3.62 15.92 8.52
C ASN A 98 3.78 16.61 7.16
N PHE A 99 4.84 16.28 6.41
CA PHE A 99 5.03 16.74 5.03
C PHE A 99 3.88 16.27 4.15
N GLN A 100 3.53 15.00 4.19
CA GLN A 100 2.40 14.45 3.43
C GLN A 100 1.07 15.10 3.84
N ASP A 101 0.81 15.22 5.14
CA ASP A 101 -0.43 15.80 5.67
C ASP A 101 -0.60 17.26 5.25
N LYS A 102 0.50 18.03 5.26
CA LYS A 102 0.51 19.41 4.75
C LYS A 102 0.26 19.44 3.25
N LEU A 103 0.98 18.62 2.47
CA LEU A 103 0.84 18.60 1.01
C LEU A 103 -0.59 18.32 0.55
N VAL A 104 -1.27 17.35 1.19
CA VAL A 104 -2.66 16.99 0.87
C VAL A 104 -3.62 18.16 1.11
N ASN A 105 -3.32 19.03 2.07
CA ASN A 105 -4.14 20.22 2.33
C ASN A 105 -3.90 21.34 1.29
N TYR A 106 -2.74 21.37 0.64
CA TYR A 106 -2.41 22.40 -0.35
C TYR A 106 -2.78 22.00 -1.78
N ILE A 107 -2.80 20.71 -2.10
CA ILE A 107 -3.03 20.23 -3.46
C ILE A 107 -4.34 19.45 -3.52
N THR A 108 -5.33 20.02 -4.21
CA THR A 108 -6.59 19.34 -4.51
C THR A 108 -6.38 18.41 -5.70
N ILE A 109 -6.63 17.11 -5.53
CA ILE A 109 -6.65 16.16 -6.65
C ILE A 109 -8.04 16.18 -7.27
N HIS A 110 -8.12 16.22 -8.60
CA HIS A 110 -9.38 16.00 -9.30
C HIS A 110 -9.90 14.59 -9.04
N GLN A 111 -11.16 14.48 -8.64
CA GLN A 111 -11.82 13.19 -8.56
C GLN A 111 -11.87 12.56 -9.95
N VAL A 112 -11.35 11.35 -10.04
CA VAL A 112 -11.36 10.57 -11.26
C VAL A 112 -12.64 9.72 -11.28
N THR A 113 -13.47 9.91 -12.29
CA THR A 113 -14.68 9.09 -12.48
C THR A 113 -14.28 7.66 -12.82
N LEU A 114 -14.62 6.73 -11.93
CA LEU A 114 -14.34 5.31 -12.12
C LEU A 114 -15.33 4.70 -13.11
N ASN A 115 -14.90 3.65 -13.80
CA ASN A 115 -15.78 2.82 -14.62
C ASN A 115 -16.19 1.56 -13.84
N LYS A 116 -17.21 0.82 -14.30
CA LYS A 116 -17.65 -0.43 -13.69
C LYS A 116 -17.21 -1.64 -14.52
N CYS A 117 -16.73 -2.68 -13.85
CA CYS A 117 -16.30 -3.92 -14.47
C CYS A 117 -17.51 -4.67 -15.05
N ILE A 118 -17.43 -5.07 -16.34
CA ILE A 118 -18.51 -5.81 -17.02
C ILE A 118 -18.79 -7.20 -16.42
N TYR A 119 -17.83 -7.80 -15.70
CA TYR A 119 -17.98 -9.15 -15.14
C TYR A 119 -18.47 -9.19 -13.70
N CYS A 120 -18.05 -8.23 -12.86
CA CYS A 120 -18.34 -8.25 -11.42
C CYS A 120 -19.01 -6.98 -10.90
N GLY A 121 -19.22 -5.97 -11.75
CA GLY A 121 -19.84 -4.69 -11.39
C GLY A 121 -18.99 -3.78 -10.49
N LYS A 122 -17.82 -4.23 -10.01
CA LYS A 122 -16.93 -3.45 -9.13
C LYS A 122 -16.20 -2.33 -9.88
N PRO A 123 -15.69 -1.30 -9.16
CA PRO A 123 -14.99 -0.19 -9.79
C PRO A 123 -13.71 -0.64 -10.50
N THR A 124 -13.39 0.04 -11.60
CA THR A 124 -12.18 -0.16 -12.39
C THR A 124 -11.64 1.20 -12.88
N SER A 125 -10.42 1.19 -13.40
CA SER A 125 -9.80 2.39 -13.95
C SER A 125 -10.66 2.98 -15.08
N PRO A 126 -10.67 4.32 -15.27
CA PRO A 126 -11.58 4.97 -16.22
C PRO A 126 -11.44 4.45 -17.66
N LYS A 127 -10.22 4.05 -18.03
CA LYS A 127 -9.88 3.54 -19.36
C LYS A 127 -10.15 2.04 -19.53
N SER A 128 -10.52 1.32 -18.47
CA SER A 128 -10.73 -0.13 -18.52
C SER A 128 -12.20 -0.51 -18.39
N LYS A 129 -12.61 -1.55 -19.13
CA LYS A 129 -13.94 -2.19 -18.99
C LYS A 129 -13.93 -3.38 -18.02
N ILE A 130 -12.75 -3.89 -17.69
CA ILE A 130 -12.54 -5.09 -16.85
C ILE A 130 -11.62 -4.72 -15.70
N CYS A 131 -11.97 -5.08 -14.46
CA CYS A 131 -11.08 -4.86 -13.33
C CYS A 131 -9.90 -5.84 -13.34
N LYS A 132 -8.75 -5.42 -12.82
CA LYS A 132 -7.53 -6.24 -12.75
C LYS A 132 -7.75 -7.64 -12.15
N PRO A 133 -8.52 -7.82 -11.07
CA PRO A 133 -8.82 -9.16 -10.55
C PRO A 133 -9.55 -10.07 -11.54
N CYS A 134 -10.52 -9.55 -12.30
CA CYS A 134 -11.22 -10.34 -13.33
C CYS A 134 -10.32 -10.63 -14.53
N GLU A 135 -9.48 -9.67 -14.92
CA GLU A 135 -8.47 -9.85 -15.97
C GLU A 135 -7.51 -10.99 -15.61
N TYR A 136 -6.94 -10.99 -14.41
CA TYR A 136 -6.06 -12.07 -13.95
C TYR A 136 -6.75 -13.43 -13.92
N LYS A 137 -8.01 -13.50 -13.46
CA LYS A 137 -8.77 -14.76 -13.49
C LYS A 137 -8.88 -15.31 -14.91
N LEU A 138 -9.20 -14.47 -15.89
CA LEU A 138 -9.30 -14.87 -17.30
C LEU A 138 -7.95 -15.34 -17.85
N GLU A 139 -6.86 -14.64 -17.53
CA GLU A 139 -5.50 -15.06 -17.93
C GLU A 139 -5.10 -16.40 -17.33
N PHE A 140 -5.37 -16.62 -16.03
CA PHE A 140 -5.06 -17.88 -15.37
C PHE A 140 -5.88 -19.04 -15.94
N THR A 141 -7.19 -18.85 -16.19
CA THR A 141 -8.02 -19.88 -16.83
C THR A 141 -7.50 -20.25 -18.22
N LYS A 142 -7.08 -19.26 -19.03
CA LYS A 142 -6.48 -19.53 -20.35
C LYS A 142 -5.20 -20.34 -20.24
N LYS A 143 -4.31 -20.00 -19.30
CA LYS A 143 -3.07 -20.75 -19.07
C LYS A 143 -3.33 -22.18 -18.64
N ILE A 144 -4.26 -22.39 -17.71
CA ILE A 144 -4.66 -23.74 -17.24
C ILE A 144 -5.21 -24.57 -18.40
N ASN A 145 -6.13 -24.00 -19.19
CA ASN A 145 -6.69 -24.70 -20.35
C ASN A 145 -5.64 -25.04 -21.40
N TYR A 146 -4.67 -24.15 -21.63
CA TYR A 146 -3.53 -24.39 -22.54
C TYR A 146 -2.63 -25.53 -22.04
N ILE A 147 -2.34 -25.59 -20.74
CA ILE A 147 -1.54 -26.69 -20.14
C ILE A 147 -2.30 -28.01 -20.32
N HIS A 148 -3.58 -28.06 -19.93
CA HIS A 148 -4.38 -29.28 -20.06
C HIS A 148 -4.56 -29.74 -21.51
N SER A 149 -4.64 -28.83 -22.48
CA SER A 149 -4.69 -29.22 -23.90
C SER A 149 -3.37 -29.76 -24.47
N ASN A 150 -2.24 -29.48 -23.83
CA ASN A 150 -0.91 -29.91 -24.28
C ASN A 150 -0.30 -31.05 -23.45
N GLU A 151 -0.87 -31.38 -22.29
CA GLU A 151 -0.52 -32.59 -21.51
C GLU A 151 -1.31 -33.83 -21.95
N SER A 152 -2.32 -33.67 -22.81
CA SER A 152 -3.11 -34.76 -23.41
C SER A 152 -2.56 -35.26 -24.76
N LEU A 153 -1.26 -35.06 -25.02
CA LEU A 153 -0.48 -35.57 -26.15
C LEU A 153 0.70 -36.39 -25.61
#